data_AF-A0A2A2AS36-F1
#
_entry.id   AF-A0A2A2AS36-F1
#
_cell.length_a   1.000
_cell.length_b   1.000
_cell.length_c   1.000
_cell.angle_alpha   90.00
_cell.angle_beta   90.00
_cell.angle_gamma   90.00
#
_symmetry.space_group_name_H-M   'P 1'
#
loop_
_entity.id
_entity.type
_entity.pdbx_description
1 polymer ?
#
loop_
_entity_poly.entity_id
_entity_poly.type
_entity_poly.pdbx_seq_one_letter_code
_entity_poly.pdbx_strand_id
1 'polypeptide(L)'
;MAINLVTGLPRQGKTLWTICHVRERAERENRAVYVCNIPEINIPGWETIAHPDEWLGLPDGALIIVDELQDFWPAAAQGSRVPEAILELSKHGKRGFDFYLITQDPALVHVTPRKLTQTHYHVIRSFGTDACAIHKFAGVEMVPAKAKNRGERTLWRYNKEAYGWYKSADVHNVKRQIPRKLWAIPAMLLLLVLCIGLAVWGIRWTIARAKTGDDPAAALVESGPGAAHISSGPVQRRGDTGREAPMTRDELLASLTPRLTDWPHTAPRYDELTRPVDAPRLAACIDMRGKCTCYTQQGTLVPSVSQSTCRQVVKYGYFDDWSGSGGGSKRSRRGDDDAAGEGSPSSRRGEG
;
A
#
# COMPACT_ATOMS: atom_id res chain seq x y z
N MET A 1 0.40 8.04 34.67
CA MET A 1 -0.05 9.31 34.08
C MET A 1 0.71 9.52 32.79
N ALA A 2 -0.02 9.58 31.68
CA ALA A 2 0.54 9.61 30.34
C ALA A 2 -0.19 10.63 29.46
N ILE A 3 0.56 11.23 28.54
CA ILE A 3 -0.01 11.93 27.39
C ILE A 3 -0.03 10.93 26.23
N ASN A 4 -1.23 10.68 25.71
CA ASN A 4 -1.47 9.79 24.58
C ASN A 4 -1.89 10.63 23.38
N LEU A 5 -1.24 10.41 22.23
CA LEU A 5 -1.64 11.00 20.96
C LEU A 5 -2.40 9.96 20.15
N VAL A 6 -3.53 10.34 19.57
CA VAL A 6 -4.33 9.48 18.70
C VAL A 6 -4.44 10.15 17.33
N THR A 7 -3.96 9.48 16.29
CA THR A 7 -3.94 10.02 14.93
C THR A 7 -4.67 9.14 13.94
N GLY A 8 -5.11 9.74 12.85
CA GLY A 8 -5.75 9.04 11.76
C GLY A 8 -6.45 10.01 10.84
N LEU A 9 -6.55 9.64 9.56
CA LEU A 9 -7.34 10.42 8.61
C LEU A 9 -8.80 10.57 9.10
N PRO A 10 -9.53 11.58 8.60
CA PRO A 10 -10.96 11.68 8.84
C PRO A 10 -11.68 10.35 8.56
N ARG A 11 -12.71 10.05 9.37
CA ARG A 11 -13.57 8.85 9.22
C ARG A 11 -12.88 7.49 9.49
N GLN A 12 -11.69 7.48 10.09
CA GLN A 12 -11.00 6.23 10.47
C GLN A 12 -11.45 5.66 11.83
N GLY A 13 -12.31 6.38 12.57
CA GLY A 13 -12.86 5.94 13.86
C GLY A 13 -11.95 6.21 15.05
N LYS A 14 -11.07 7.22 14.96
CA LYS A 14 -10.17 7.67 16.02
C LYS A 14 -10.92 8.08 17.29
N THR A 15 -11.91 8.98 17.19
CA THR A 15 -12.75 9.42 18.33
C THR A 15 -13.48 8.25 18.99
N LEU A 16 -14.14 7.41 18.20
CA LEU A 16 -14.88 6.25 18.70
C LEU A 16 -13.97 5.26 19.43
N TRP A 17 -12.80 4.95 18.88
CA TRP A 17 -11.83 4.10 19.54
C TRP A 17 -11.34 4.70 20.86
N THR A 18 -11.00 6.00 20.88
CA THR A 18 -10.56 6.70 22.08
C THR A 18 -11.63 6.66 23.17
N ILE A 19 -12.89 6.91 22.84
CA ILE A 19 -14.00 6.87 23.81
C ILE A 19 -14.08 5.50 24.48
N CYS A 20 -14.08 4.41 23.69
CA CYS A 20 -14.12 3.06 24.26
C CYS A 20 -12.90 2.77 25.14
N HIS A 21 -11.70 3.11 24.66
CA HIS A 21 -10.46 2.85 25.37
C HIS A 21 -10.36 3.64 26.68
N VAL A 22 -10.80 4.91 26.69
CA VAL A 22 -10.83 5.76 27.88
C VAL A 22 -11.88 5.29 28.86
N ARG A 23 -13.06 4.88 28.38
CA ARG A 23 -14.13 4.37 29.23
C ARG A 23 -13.71 3.13 30.02
N GLU A 24 -13.16 2.12 29.35
CA GLU A 24 -12.66 0.91 30.02
C GLU A 24 -11.64 1.25 31.12
N ARG A 25 -10.80 2.27 30.86
CA ARG A 25 -9.82 2.74 31.83
C ARG A 25 -10.44 3.54 32.98
N ALA A 26 -11.39 4.42 32.68
CA ALA A 26 -12.10 5.26 33.64
C ALA A 26 -12.89 4.40 34.64
N GLU A 27 -13.57 3.36 34.16
CA GLU A 27 -14.33 2.42 34.99
C GLU A 27 -13.39 1.58 35.88
N ARG A 28 -12.27 1.10 35.32
CA ARG A 28 -11.29 0.30 36.07
C ARG A 28 -10.57 1.11 37.16
N GLU A 29 -10.25 2.36 36.87
CA GLU A 29 -9.48 3.24 37.77
C GLU A 29 -10.38 4.17 38.61
N ASN A 30 -11.70 4.15 38.37
CA ASN A 30 -12.70 5.03 38.97
C ASN A 30 -12.34 6.53 38.88
N ARG A 31 -12.11 7.02 37.65
CA ARG A 31 -11.62 8.38 37.38
C ARG A 31 -12.64 9.21 36.60
N ALA A 32 -12.73 10.50 36.94
CA ALA A 32 -13.55 11.46 36.20
C ALA A 32 -13.02 11.67 34.78
N VAL A 33 -13.92 11.84 33.81
CA VAL A 33 -13.58 12.03 32.39
C VAL A 33 -14.12 13.37 31.91
N TYR A 34 -13.24 14.16 31.30
CA TYR A 34 -13.57 15.43 30.67
C TYR A 34 -13.30 15.35 29.18
N VAL A 35 -14.24 15.85 28.38
CA VAL A 35 -14.13 15.85 26.92
C VAL A 35 -14.19 17.26 26.35
N CYS A 36 -13.39 17.52 25.32
CA CYS A 36 -13.38 18.77 24.58
C CYS A 36 -13.59 18.48 23.09
N ASN A 37 -14.46 19.26 22.44
CA ASN A 37 -14.72 19.19 21.00
C ASN A 37 -15.28 17.85 20.49
N ILE A 38 -15.98 17.09 21.34
CA ILE A 38 -16.69 15.85 20.94
C ILE A 38 -18.20 16.12 20.97
N PRO A 39 -18.89 16.17 19.82
CA PRO A 39 -20.33 16.45 19.78
C PRO A 39 -21.15 15.27 20.30
N GLU A 40 -22.30 15.57 20.89
CA GLU A 40 -23.36 14.61 21.25
C GLU A 40 -22.85 13.36 22.01
N ILE A 41 -22.06 13.60 23.07
CA ILE A 41 -21.62 12.53 23.98
C ILE A 41 -22.71 12.20 25.01
N ASN A 42 -23.01 10.92 25.17
CA ASN A 42 -24.05 10.43 26.09
C ASN A 42 -23.50 9.30 26.97
N ILE A 43 -22.49 9.63 27.79
CA ILE A 43 -21.90 8.73 28.78
C ILE A 43 -22.11 9.32 30.17
N PRO A 44 -22.78 8.61 31.10
CA PRO A 44 -22.99 9.09 32.45
C PRO A 44 -21.66 9.40 33.17
N GLY A 45 -21.60 10.55 33.85
CA GLY A 45 -20.44 10.97 34.63
C GLY A 45 -19.29 11.58 33.80
N TRP A 46 -19.47 11.75 32.49
CA TRP A 46 -18.52 12.47 31.64
C TRP A 46 -18.95 13.93 31.50
N GLU A 47 -18.01 14.84 31.67
CA GLU A 47 -18.25 16.28 31.59
C GLU A 47 -17.61 16.87 30.33
N THR A 48 -18.22 17.91 29.76
CA THR A 48 -17.68 18.61 28.58
C THR A 48 -17.08 19.93 29.00
N ILE A 49 -15.84 20.19 28.56
CA ILE A 49 -15.15 21.47 28.70
C ILE A 49 -15.16 22.21 27.36
N ALA A 50 -15.16 23.55 27.38
CA ALA A 50 -15.27 24.34 26.16
C ALA A 50 -13.91 24.50 25.45
N HIS A 51 -12.82 24.55 26.23
CA HIS A 51 -11.46 24.70 25.72
C HIS A 51 -10.48 23.77 26.46
N PRO A 52 -9.46 23.20 25.79
CA PRO A 52 -8.51 22.32 26.46
C PRO A 52 -7.80 23.00 27.63
N ASP A 53 -7.53 24.31 27.55
CA ASP A 53 -6.85 25.09 28.60
C ASP A 53 -7.53 25.03 29.98
N GLU A 54 -8.82 24.72 30.04
CA GLU A 54 -9.58 24.57 31.28
C GLU A 54 -9.06 23.41 32.14
N TRP A 55 -8.22 22.51 31.58
CA TRP A 55 -7.60 21.40 32.31
C TRP A 55 -6.85 21.83 33.58
N LEU A 56 -6.33 23.06 33.60
CA LEU A 56 -5.66 23.62 34.77
C LEU A 56 -6.58 23.75 35.99
N GLY A 57 -7.89 23.93 35.80
CA GLY A 57 -8.88 24.06 36.87
C GLY A 57 -9.57 22.76 37.27
N LEU A 58 -9.33 21.67 36.55
CA LEU A 58 -10.02 20.39 36.77
C LEU A 58 -9.54 19.67 38.03
N PRO A 59 -10.34 18.77 38.62
CA PRO A 59 -9.92 17.97 39.77
C PRO A 59 -8.74 17.05 39.41
N ASP A 60 -7.86 16.84 40.38
CA ASP A 60 -6.70 15.96 40.23
C ASP A 60 -7.13 14.52 39.92
N GLY A 61 -6.31 13.81 39.14
CA GLY A 61 -6.62 12.44 38.74
C GLY A 61 -7.56 12.33 37.54
N ALA A 62 -7.96 13.41 36.88
CA ALA A 62 -8.90 13.32 35.75
C ALA A 62 -8.29 12.73 34.46
N LEU A 63 -9.15 12.14 33.62
CA LEU A 63 -8.87 11.74 32.25
C LEU A 63 -9.41 12.80 31.30
N ILE A 64 -8.60 13.29 30.38
CA ILE A 64 -8.99 14.39 29.48
C ILE A 64 -8.87 13.94 28.04
N ILE A 65 -9.97 14.04 27.28
CA ILE A 65 -10.04 13.76 25.85
C ILE A 65 -10.22 15.08 25.10
N VAL A 66 -9.37 15.34 24.11
CA VAL A 66 -9.50 16.53 23.26
C VAL A 66 -9.55 16.08 21.81
N ASP A 67 -10.68 16.29 21.13
CA ASP A 67 -10.81 15.99 19.70
C ASP A 67 -10.37 17.16 18.83
N GLU A 68 -9.78 16.81 17.68
CA GLU A 68 -9.21 17.76 16.71
C GLU A 68 -8.34 18.85 17.39
N LEU A 69 -7.35 18.42 18.20
CA LEU A 69 -6.52 19.29 19.03
C LEU A 69 -5.89 20.47 18.29
N GLN A 70 -5.59 20.31 17.00
CA GLN A 70 -4.99 21.37 16.19
C GLN A 70 -5.87 22.62 16.09
N ASP A 71 -7.17 22.51 16.33
CA ASP A 71 -8.10 23.65 16.31
C ASP A 71 -7.86 24.59 17.51
N PHE A 72 -7.25 24.08 18.60
CA PHE A 72 -6.95 24.82 19.82
C PHE A 72 -5.45 25.07 20.00
N TRP A 73 -4.63 24.03 19.81
CA TRP A 73 -3.18 24.08 19.98
C TRP A 73 -2.45 23.76 18.65
N PRO A 74 -2.58 24.64 17.63
CA PRO A 74 -1.98 24.41 16.32
C PRO A 74 -0.45 24.45 16.37
N ALA A 75 0.17 23.95 15.30
CA ALA A 75 1.57 24.16 15.04
C ALA A 75 1.88 25.65 14.99
N ALA A 76 2.87 26.08 15.77
CA ALA A 76 3.26 27.48 15.87
C ALA A 76 4.73 27.67 15.50
N ALA A 77 5.07 28.85 15.01
CA ALA A 77 6.45 29.22 14.67
C ALA A 77 7.34 29.30 15.92
N GLN A 78 8.65 29.11 15.74
CA GLN A 78 9.59 29.20 16.84
C GLN A 78 9.58 30.61 17.45
N GLY A 79 9.29 30.72 18.75
CA GLY A 79 9.23 32.00 19.47
C GLY A 79 7.83 32.62 19.61
N SER A 80 6.77 32.01 19.05
CA SER A 80 5.39 32.45 19.32
C SER A 80 5.03 32.35 20.80
N ARG A 81 4.16 33.23 21.30
CA ARG A 81 3.62 33.14 22.66
C ARG A 81 2.88 31.81 22.82
N VAL A 82 3.33 31.01 23.78
CA VAL A 82 2.74 29.70 24.10
C VAL A 82 1.75 29.86 25.26
N PRO A 83 0.51 29.36 25.14
CA PRO A 83 -0.45 29.32 26.24
C PRO A 83 0.11 28.61 27.49
N GLU A 84 -0.25 29.11 28.68
CA GLU A 84 0.20 28.53 29.95
C GLU A 84 -0.20 27.06 30.10
N ALA A 85 -1.42 26.72 29.67
CA ALA A 85 -1.92 25.36 29.64
C ALA A 85 -0.99 24.39 28.88
N ILE A 86 -0.31 24.83 27.82
CA ILE A 86 0.65 24.01 27.08
C ILE A 86 1.96 23.85 27.85
N LEU A 87 2.43 24.90 28.54
CA LEU A 87 3.68 24.87 29.31
C LEU A 87 3.55 23.96 30.55
N GLU A 88 2.40 24.03 31.22
CA GLU A 88 2.10 23.24 32.41
C GLU A 88 1.85 21.76 32.11
N LEU A 89 1.68 21.35 30.83
CA LEU A 89 1.60 19.94 30.45
C LEU A 89 2.79 19.14 30.97
N SER A 90 3.98 19.74 31.08
CA SER A 90 5.17 19.06 31.64
C SER A 90 4.98 18.59 33.09
N LYS A 91 4.07 19.21 33.84
CA LYS A 91 3.77 18.92 35.25
C LYS A 91 2.50 18.10 35.44
N HIS A 92 1.84 17.67 34.36
CA HIS A 92 0.57 16.95 34.41
C HIS A 92 0.58 15.72 35.34
N GLY A 93 1.70 15.00 35.38
CA GLY A 93 1.87 13.80 36.18
C GLY A 93 1.80 14.05 37.69
N LYS A 94 2.12 15.27 38.16
CA LYS A 94 2.05 15.64 39.59
C LYS A 94 0.61 15.67 40.10
N ARG A 95 -0.31 16.10 39.24
CA ARG A 95 -1.75 16.21 39.52
C ARG A 95 -2.54 15.00 39.05
N GLY A 96 -1.86 13.99 38.51
CA GLY A 96 -2.51 12.76 38.11
C GLY A 96 -3.32 12.83 36.82
N PHE A 97 -3.06 13.77 35.91
CA PHE A 97 -3.81 13.83 34.64
C PHE A 97 -3.29 12.85 33.61
N ASP A 98 -4.19 12.17 32.89
CA ASP A 98 -3.87 11.53 31.62
C ASP A 98 -4.62 12.21 30.48
N PHE A 99 -3.92 12.43 29.38
CA PHE A 99 -4.48 13.06 28.19
C PHE A 99 -4.63 12.07 27.05
N TYR A 100 -5.71 12.22 26.29
CA TYR A 100 -5.98 11.56 25.02
C TYR A 100 -6.24 12.63 23.98
N LEU A 101 -5.18 13.01 23.28
CA LEU A 101 -5.15 14.11 22.31
C LEU A 101 -5.39 13.53 20.92
N ILE A 102 -6.51 13.87 20.27
CA ILE A 102 -6.86 13.35 18.96
C ILE A 102 -6.55 14.42 17.90
N THR A 103 -5.91 14.02 16.80
CA THR A 103 -5.65 14.91 15.65
C THR A 103 -5.58 14.10 14.35
N GLN A 104 -5.65 14.76 13.20
CA GLN A 104 -5.48 14.09 11.91
C GLN A 104 -4.02 13.73 11.64
N ASP A 105 -3.11 14.65 11.94
CA ASP A 105 -1.68 14.54 11.69
C ASP A 105 -0.89 15.18 12.84
N PRO A 106 0.12 14.51 13.43
CA PRO A 106 0.97 15.11 14.44
C PRO A 106 1.57 16.46 14.03
N ALA A 107 1.87 16.67 12.74
CA ALA A 107 2.45 17.90 12.25
C ALA A 107 1.59 19.14 12.54
N LEU A 108 0.27 18.99 12.64
CA LEU A 108 -0.70 20.08 12.84
C LEU A 108 -0.74 20.60 14.27
N VAL A 109 -0.19 19.87 15.24
CA VAL A 109 -0.25 20.20 16.66
C VAL A 109 1.03 20.88 17.12
N HIS A 110 0.93 21.76 18.13
CA HIS A 110 2.06 22.37 18.80
C HIS A 110 3.14 21.36 19.24
N VAL A 111 4.41 21.78 19.25
CA VAL A 111 5.55 20.86 19.51
C VAL A 111 5.55 20.26 20.92
N THR A 112 5.08 20.99 21.92
CA THR A 112 5.11 20.57 23.33
C THR A 112 4.32 19.29 23.61
N PRO A 113 2.99 19.20 23.34
CA PRO A 113 2.26 17.96 23.56
C PRO A 113 2.84 16.79 22.76
N ARG A 114 3.42 17.03 21.57
CA ARG A 114 4.09 15.98 20.78
C ARG A 114 5.33 15.43 21.49
N LYS A 115 6.18 16.30 22.04
CA LYS A 115 7.39 15.87 22.75
C LYS A 115 7.09 15.15 24.06
N LEU A 116 6.00 15.51 24.74
CA LEU A 116 5.61 14.91 26.01
C LEU A 116 4.75 13.64 25.87
N THR A 117 4.31 13.32 24.65
CA THR A 117 3.52 12.12 24.37
C THR A 117 4.37 10.88 24.63
N GLN A 118 3.83 9.98 25.46
CA GLN A 118 4.46 8.70 25.80
C GLN A 118 4.02 7.59 24.85
N THR A 119 2.73 7.60 24.47
CA THR A 119 2.17 6.58 23.56
C THR A 119 1.41 7.25 22.43
N HIS A 120 1.68 6.83 21.20
CA HIS A 120 0.99 7.29 20.01
C HIS A 120 0.21 6.14 19.36
N TYR A 121 -1.09 6.32 19.20
CA TYR A 121 -2.00 5.38 18.55
C TYR A 121 -2.38 5.91 17.17
N HIS A 122 -1.98 5.24 16.11
CA HIS A 122 -2.40 5.56 14.76
C HIS A 122 -3.50 4.61 14.29
N VAL A 123 -4.70 5.14 14.09
CA VAL A 123 -5.93 4.39 13.79
C VAL A 123 -6.20 4.39 12.29
N ILE A 124 -6.27 3.20 11.70
CA ILE A 124 -6.56 2.97 10.29
C ILE A 124 -7.72 2.00 10.16
N ARG A 125 -8.82 2.41 9.53
CA ARG A 125 -9.97 1.56 9.20
C ARG A 125 -9.70 0.76 7.92
N SER A 126 -10.02 -0.53 7.96
CA SER A 126 -9.91 -1.41 6.80
C SER A 126 -11.19 -1.30 5.96
N PHE A 127 -11.13 -0.58 4.83
CA PHE A 127 -12.11 -0.58 3.73
C PHE A 127 -13.60 -0.76 4.12
N GLY A 128 -14.14 0.14 4.95
CA GLY A 128 -15.57 0.15 5.27
C GLY A 128 -16.07 -1.02 6.13
N THR A 129 -15.17 -1.84 6.67
CA THR A 129 -15.52 -2.86 7.67
C THR A 129 -15.72 -2.24 9.05
N ASP A 130 -16.40 -2.95 9.95
CA ASP A 130 -16.60 -2.50 11.34
C ASP A 130 -15.39 -2.81 12.24
N ALA A 131 -14.18 -2.63 11.71
CA ALA A 131 -12.93 -2.80 12.42
C ALA A 131 -11.87 -1.77 11.98
N CYS A 132 -11.01 -1.39 12.92
CA CYS A 132 -9.81 -0.62 12.65
C CYS A 132 -8.55 -1.35 13.16
N ALA A 133 -7.44 -1.14 12.46
CA ALA A 133 -6.11 -1.48 12.92
C ALA A 133 -5.53 -0.28 13.67
N ILE A 134 -5.03 -0.54 14.87
CA ILE A 134 -4.35 0.44 15.71
C ILE A 134 -2.87 0.11 15.66
N HIS A 135 -2.07 1.07 15.22
CA HIS A 135 -0.62 1.00 15.31
C HIS A 135 -0.16 1.81 16.52
N LYS A 136 0.37 1.13 17.53
CA LYS A 136 0.86 1.72 18.76
C LYS A 136 2.36 1.95 18.69
N PHE A 137 2.80 3.17 18.97
CA PHE A 137 4.20 3.60 18.99
C PHE A 137 4.58 4.12 20.37
N ALA A 138 5.82 3.88 20.79
CA ALA A 138 6.43 4.56 21.92
C ALA A 138 6.89 5.94 21.46
N GLY A 139 6.25 7.00 21.98
CA GLY A 139 6.44 8.37 21.51
C GLY A 139 5.74 8.70 20.19
N VAL A 140 5.81 9.97 19.78
CA VAL A 140 5.19 10.43 18.52
C VAL A 140 6.00 9.98 17.31
N GLU A 141 5.27 9.45 16.33
CA GLU A 141 5.80 9.14 15.02
C GLU A 141 5.19 10.14 14.03
N MET A 142 6.04 10.97 13.42
CA MET A 142 5.60 12.05 12.53
C MET A 142 5.05 11.51 11.20
N VAL A 143 5.47 10.32 10.76
CA VAL A 143 4.98 9.72 9.51
C VAL A 143 4.51 8.28 9.78
N PRO A 144 3.40 8.11 10.52
CA PRO A 144 2.96 6.80 11.00
C PRO A 144 2.63 5.82 9.86
N ALA A 145 2.17 6.33 8.72
CA ALA A 145 1.89 5.54 7.53
C ALA A 145 3.12 4.80 6.96
N LYS A 146 4.33 5.35 7.14
CA LYS A 146 5.60 4.73 6.70
C LYS A 146 6.23 3.86 7.79
N ALA A 147 5.82 4.03 9.04
CA ALA A 147 6.40 3.38 10.20
C ALA A 147 5.63 2.13 10.66
N LYS A 148 4.73 1.58 9.84
CA LYS A 148 3.80 0.49 10.23
C LYS A 148 4.46 -0.73 10.87
N ASN A 149 5.72 -1.02 10.54
CA ASN A 149 6.49 -2.16 11.06
C ASN A 149 7.23 -1.87 12.39
N ARG A 150 7.29 -0.60 12.82
CA ARG A 150 7.94 -0.17 14.07
C ARG A 150 6.98 -0.16 15.27
N GLY A 151 5.68 -0.20 15.02
CA GLY A 151 4.65 -0.17 16.04
C GLY A 151 3.97 -1.52 16.24
N GLU A 152 3.44 -1.74 17.44
CA GLU A 152 2.57 -2.89 17.73
C GLU A 152 1.24 -2.70 17.00
N ARG A 153 0.81 -3.72 16.25
CA ARG A 153 -0.44 -3.66 15.48
C ARG A 153 -1.52 -4.49 16.16
N THR A 154 -2.58 -3.83 16.60
CA THR A 154 -3.76 -4.47 17.19
C THR A 154 -4.97 -4.28 16.29
N LEU A 155 -5.75 -5.33 16.06
CA LEU A 155 -7.03 -5.22 15.36
C LEU A 155 -8.13 -5.01 16.40
N TRP A 156 -8.90 -3.93 16.27
CA TRP A 156 -10.03 -3.63 17.13
C TRP A 156 -11.31 -3.57 16.31
N ARG A 157 -12.36 -4.20 16.84
CA ARG A 157 -13.71 -4.21 16.24
C ARG A 157 -14.58 -3.22 16.99
N TYR A 158 -15.36 -2.43 16.25
CA TYR A 158 -16.27 -1.48 16.89
C TYR A 158 -17.32 -2.25 17.70
N ASN A 159 -17.44 -1.92 18.99
CA ASN A 159 -18.56 -2.38 19.79
C ASN A 159 -19.83 -1.65 19.30
N LYS A 160 -20.90 -2.39 19.03
CA LYS A 160 -22.18 -1.81 18.59
C LYS A 160 -22.77 -0.86 19.63
N GLU A 161 -22.51 -1.10 20.91
CA GLU A 161 -22.96 -0.27 22.02
C GLU A 161 -22.33 1.13 21.98
N ALA A 162 -21.10 1.23 21.46
CA ALA A 162 -20.37 2.50 21.40
C ALA A 162 -21.01 3.52 20.45
N TYR A 163 -21.81 3.09 19.47
CA TYR A 163 -22.62 3.99 18.63
C TYR A 163 -23.77 4.65 19.38
N GLY A 164 -24.19 4.10 20.53
CA GLY A 164 -25.21 4.73 21.38
C GLY A 164 -24.65 5.84 22.28
N TRP A 165 -23.35 5.81 22.56
CA TRP A 165 -22.68 6.78 23.45
C TRP A 165 -22.17 8.02 22.73
N TYR A 166 -22.00 7.92 21.41
CA TYR A 166 -21.44 8.98 20.59
C TYR A 166 -22.03 8.93 19.19
N LYS A 167 -22.55 10.07 18.74
CA LYS A 167 -23.01 10.25 17.37
C LYS A 167 -22.02 11.14 16.63
N SER A 168 -21.32 10.57 15.64
CA SER A 168 -20.46 11.39 14.79
C SER A 168 -21.30 12.29 13.90
N ALA A 169 -20.83 13.52 13.65
CA ALA A 169 -21.53 14.50 12.81
C ALA A 169 -21.70 14.05 11.32
N ASP A 170 -21.06 12.95 10.91
CA ASP A 170 -20.90 12.55 9.50
C ASP A 170 -21.45 11.14 9.14
N VAL A 171 -22.35 10.58 9.97
CA VAL A 171 -22.89 9.21 9.84
C VAL A 171 -23.51 8.91 8.45
N HIS A 172 -23.87 9.90 7.63
CA HIS A 172 -24.62 9.67 6.38
C HIS A 172 -23.81 9.26 5.13
N ASN A 173 -22.48 9.13 5.16
CA ASN A 173 -21.71 8.93 3.91
C ASN A 173 -20.61 7.86 3.91
N VAL A 174 -20.70 6.83 4.77
CA VAL A 174 -19.80 5.68 4.64
C VAL A 174 -20.43 4.62 3.73
N LYS A 175 -20.36 4.85 2.42
CA LYS A 175 -20.66 3.79 1.45
C LYS A 175 -19.58 2.71 1.58
N ARG A 176 -19.97 1.50 1.99
CA ARG A 176 -19.09 0.31 2.00
C ARG A 176 -18.55 0.09 0.59
N GLN A 177 -17.35 0.59 0.30
CA GLN A 177 -16.67 0.31 -0.96
C GLN A 177 -15.93 -1.02 -0.83
N ILE A 178 -16.68 -2.11 -0.98
CA ILE A 178 -16.08 -3.43 -1.15
C ILE A 178 -15.37 -3.41 -2.52
N PRO A 179 -14.06 -3.74 -2.60
CA PRO A 179 -13.33 -3.75 -3.86
C PRO A 179 -14.04 -4.66 -4.87
N ARG A 180 -14.35 -4.14 -6.07
CA ARG A 180 -15.05 -4.89 -7.14
C ARG A 180 -14.40 -6.25 -7.47
N LYS A 181 -13.09 -6.42 -7.20
CA LYS A 181 -12.37 -7.68 -7.35
C LYS A 181 -12.91 -8.81 -6.46
N LEU A 182 -13.50 -8.52 -5.30
CA LEU A 182 -14.15 -9.53 -4.44
C LEU A 182 -15.45 -10.08 -5.03
N TRP A 183 -16.10 -9.34 -5.95
CA TRP A 183 -17.26 -9.86 -6.70
C TRP A 183 -16.88 -10.85 -7.80
N ALA A 184 -15.61 -10.91 -8.20
CA ALA A 184 -15.14 -11.90 -9.17
C ALA A 184 -15.13 -13.33 -8.58
N ILE A 185 -15.02 -13.45 -7.25
CA ILE A 185 -14.98 -14.74 -6.54
C ILE A 185 -16.32 -15.51 -6.65
N PRO A 186 -17.49 -14.93 -6.29
CA PRO A 186 -18.77 -15.62 -6.49
C PRO A 186 -19.09 -15.86 -7.97
N ALA A 187 -18.71 -14.94 -8.86
CA ALA A 187 -18.90 -15.12 -10.30
C ALA A 187 -18.10 -16.31 -10.85
N MET A 188 -16.85 -16.49 -10.40
CA MET A 188 -16.00 -17.62 -10.78
C MET A 188 -16.54 -18.94 -10.22
N LEU A 189 -17.03 -18.95 -8.98
CA LEU A 189 -17.68 -20.13 -8.39
C LEU A 189 -18.95 -20.52 -9.14
N LEU A 190 -19.77 -19.55 -9.54
CA LEU A 190 -20.99 -19.79 -10.31
C LEU A 190 -20.66 -20.34 -11.72
N LEU A 191 -19.62 -19.80 -12.36
CA LEU A 191 -19.10 -20.31 -13.63
C LEU A 191 -18.61 -21.76 -13.49
N LEU A 192 -17.89 -22.08 -12.42
CA LEU A 192 -17.40 -23.43 -12.14
C LEU A 192 -18.56 -24.43 -11.98
N VAL A 193 -19.58 -24.06 -11.20
CA VAL A 193 -20.78 -24.88 -11.01
C VAL A 193 -21.53 -25.08 -12.33
N LEU A 194 -21.64 -24.04 -13.16
CA LEU A 194 -22.25 -24.13 -14.48
C LEU A 194 -21.48 -25.08 -15.40
N CYS A 195 -20.15 -24.98 -15.45
CA CYS A 195 -19.29 -25.86 -16.24
C CYS A 195 -19.43 -27.33 -15.81
N ILE A 196 -19.49 -27.60 -14.50
CA ILE A 196 -19.70 -28.94 -13.96
C ILE A 196 -21.10 -29.45 -14.35
N GLY A 197 -22.14 -28.62 -14.24
CA GLY A 197 -23.50 -28.97 -14.63
C GLY A 197 -23.61 -29.33 -16.12
N LEU A 198 -22.98 -28.55 -17.00
CA LEU A 198 -22.93 -28.81 -18.45
C LEU A 198 -22.15 -30.09 -18.77
N ALA A 199 -21.05 -30.36 -18.08
CA ALA A 199 -20.27 -31.59 -18.26
C ALA A 199 -21.08 -32.84 -17.84
N VAL A 200 -21.76 -32.79 -16.69
CA VAL A 200 -22.63 -33.89 -16.22
C VAL A 200 -23.81 -34.10 -17.17
N TRP A 201 -24.42 -33.02 -17.67
CA TRP A 201 -25.49 -33.10 -18.65
C TRP A 201 -25.02 -33.72 -19.98
N GLY A 202 -23.85 -33.31 -20.48
CA GLY A 202 -23.23 -33.87 -21.68
C GLY A 202 -22.92 -35.37 -21.56
N ILE A 203 -22.35 -35.80 -20.42
CA ILE A 203 -22.07 -37.21 -20.13
C ILE A 203 -23.36 -38.03 -20.04
N ARG A 204 -24.43 -37.49 -19.43
CA ARG A 204 -25.73 -38.17 -19.40
C ARG A 204 -26.35 -38.29 -20.79
N TRP A 205 -26.19 -37.27 -21.64
CA TRP A 205 -26.72 -37.27 -23.00
C TRP A 205 -26.01 -38.29 -23.91
N THR A 206 -24.68 -38.42 -23.80
CA THR A 206 -23.91 -39.42 -24.56
C THR A 206 -24.22 -40.84 -24.10
N ILE A 207 -24.32 -41.08 -22.78
CA ILE A 207 -24.71 -42.40 -22.24
C ILE A 207 -26.15 -42.75 -22.63
N ALA A 208 -27.07 -41.79 -22.69
CA ALA A 208 -28.44 -42.03 -23.15
C ALA A 208 -28.49 -42.45 -24.63
N ARG A 209 -27.69 -41.81 -25.49
CA ARG A 209 -27.53 -42.21 -26.90
C ARG A 209 -26.84 -43.57 -27.07
N ALA A 210 -25.86 -43.89 -26.23
CA ALA A 210 -25.22 -45.20 -26.23
C ALA A 210 -26.17 -46.34 -25.78
N LYS A 211 -27.26 -46.03 -25.07
CA LYS A 211 -28.33 -46.97 -24.72
C LYS A 211 -29.45 -47.08 -25.76
N THR A 212 -29.40 -46.28 -26.83
CA THR A 212 -30.37 -46.28 -27.94
C THR A 212 -29.63 -46.43 -29.28
N GLY A 213 -28.79 -47.45 -29.37
CA GLY A 213 -28.20 -47.91 -30.63
C GLY A 213 -28.63 -49.34 -30.90
N ASP A 214 -29.70 -49.50 -31.68
CA ASP A 214 -29.89 -50.67 -32.53
C ASP A 214 -28.96 -50.52 -33.74
N ASP A 215 -28.17 -51.54 -34.03
CA ASP A 215 -27.54 -51.80 -35.33
C ASP A 215 -28.09 -53.15 -35.82
N PRO A 216 -28.28 -53.34 -37.14
CA PRO A 216 -27.20 -54.02 -37.86
C PRO A 216 -26.97 -53.60 -39.33
N ALA A 217 -25.68 -53.53 -39.65
CA ALA A 217 -24.94 -54.27 -40.68
C ALA A 217 -25.27 -54.19 -42.20
N ALA A 218 -24.18 -53.92 -42.93
CA ALA A 218 -23.69 -54.56 -44.16
C ALA A 218 -24.25 -54.17 -45.55
N ALA A 219 -23.34 -53.66 -46.40
CA ALA A 219 -23.20 -54.09 -47.81
C ALA A 219 -21.77 -53.80 -48.34
N LEU A 220 -21.12 -54.86 -48.84
CA LEU A 220 -19.91 -54.89 -49.70
C LEU A 220 -20.31 -54.41 -51.13
N VAL A 221 -19.48 -53.95 -52.07
CA VAL A 221 -18.37 -54.54 -52.88
C VAL A 221 -17.89 -53.36 -53.79
N GLU A 222 -16.62 -53.14 -54.14
CA GLU A 222 -15.99 -53.65 -55.39
C GLU A 222 -14.53 -53.17 -55.53
N SER A 223 -13.71 -54.06 -56.09
CA SER A 223 -12.26 -53.95 -56.33
C SER A 223 -11.98 -53.75 -57.82
N GLY A 224 -11.03 -52.89 -58.19
CA GLY A 224 -10.35 -52.98 -59.49
C GLY A 224 -9.64 -51.69 -59.95
N PRO A 225 -8.43 -51.74 -60.53
CA PRO A 225 -7.41 -50.70 -60.36
C PRO A 225 -7.26 -49.77 -61.57
N GLY A 226 -7.02 -48.49 -61.32
CA GLY A 226 -6.69 -47.48 -62.33
C GLY A 226 -5.33 -46.86 -62.06
N ALA A 227 -4.34 -47.24 -62.86
CA ALA A 227 -3.07 -46.53 -62.93
C ALA A 227 -3.22 -45.24 -63.75
N ALA A 228 -2.51 -44.22 -63.27
CA ALA A 228 -1.69 -43.29 -64.06
C ALA A 228 -2.13 -41.82 -64.22
N HIS A 229 -1.09 -40.99 -64.03
CA HIS A 229 -0.82 -39.65 -64.58
C HIS A 229 -1.34 -38.37 -63.90
N ILE A 230 -0.43 -37.84 -63.09
CA ILE A 230 0.04 -36.45 -62.93
C ILE A 230 -0.29 -35.52 -64.13
N SER A 231 -0.84 -34.31 -63.88
CA SER A 231 -0.14 -33.03 -64.13
C SER A 231 -0.94 -31.76 -63.78
N SER A 232 -0.29 -30.92 -62.95
CA SER A 232 -0.14 -29.45 -63.00
C SER A 232 -1.34 -28.51 -63.13
N GLY A 233 -1.48 -27.60 -62.14
CA GLY A 233 -2.08 -26.27 -62.31
C GLY A 233 -2.49 -25.63 -60.98
N PRO A 234 -1.97 -24.44 -60.61
CA PRO A 234 -2.01 -23.92 -59.25
C PRO A 234 -3.33 -23.22 -58.95
N VAL A 235 -3.72 -23.20 -57.67
CA VAL A 235 -4.50 -22.14 -56.98
C VAL A 235 -5.09 -22.78 -55.72
N GLN A 236 -4.57 -22.45 -54.52
CA GLN A 236 -5.41 -21.92 -53.43
C GLN A 236 -4.70 -21.72 -52.09
N ARG A 237 -5.05 -20.57 -51.50
CA ARG A 237 -5.37 -20.31 -50.09
C ARG A 237 -4.29 -20.59 -49.04
N ARG A 238 -3.65 -19.48 -48.68
CA ARG A 238 -3.32 -19.12 -47.30
C ARG A 238 -4.52 -19.42 -46.39
N GLY A 239 -4.31 -20.28 -45.41
CA GLY A 239 -5.26 -20.57 -44.32
C GLY A 239 -5.55 -22.05 -44.11
N ASP A 240 -4.51 -22.86 -43.95
CA ASP A 240 -4.64 -24.19 -43.34
C ASP A 240 -4.07 -24.10 -41.93
N THR A 241 -4.93 -24.00 -40.93
CA THR A 241 -4.54 -24.30 -39.55
C THR A 241 -4.40 -25.81 -39.46
N GLY A 242 -3.21 -26.29 -39.82
CA GLY A 242 -2.78 -27.65 -39.56
C GLY A 242 -3.07 -27.98 -38.10
N ARG A 243 -3.96 -28.95 -37.90
CA ARG A 243 -4.17 -29.59 -36.61
C ARG A 243 -2.87 -30.28 -36.26
N GLU A 244 -2.03 -29.59 -35.49
CA GLU A 244 -0.74 -30.09 -35.01
C GLU A 244 -1.00 -31.44 -34.33
N ALA A 245 -0.34 -32.49 -34.83
CA ALA A 245 -0.49 -33.83 -34.27
C ALA A 245 -0.17 -33.77 -32.76
N PRO A 246 -0.89 -34.53 -31.90
CA PRO A 246 -0.61 -34.51 -30.47
C PRO A 246 0.84 -34.92 -30.22
N MET A 247 1.61 -34.04 -29.59
CA MET A 247 3.03 -34.27 -29.27
C MET A 247 3.21 -35.62 -28.57
N THR A 248 4.23 -36.35 -28.99
CA THR A 248 4.60 -37.61 -28.36
C THR A 248 5.08 -37.36 -26.92
N ARG A 249 5.04 -38.41 -26.07
CA ARG A 249 5.47 -38.31 -24.66
C ARG A 249 6.91 -37.80 -24.54
N ASP A 250 7.79 -38.23 -25.42
CA ASP A 250 9.21 -37.89 -25.39
C ASP A 250 9.45 -36.44 -25.83
N GLU A 251 8.70 -35.95 -26.83
CA GLU A 251 8.71 -34.53 -27.22
C GLU A 251 8.18 -33.62 -26.09
N LEU A 252 7.14 -34.06 -25.38
CA LEU A 252 6.63 -33.33 -24.22
C LEU A 252 7.66 -33.26 -23.09
N LEU A 253 8.34 -34.37 -22.77
CA LEU A 253 9.40 -34.40 -21.76
C LEU A 253 10.59 -33.52 -22.14
N ALA A 254 10.98 -33.52 -23.42
CA ALA A 254 12.02 -32.63 -23.94
C ALA A 254 11.63 -31.14 -23.79
N SER A 255 10.36 -30.79 -24.05
CA SER A 255 9.86 -29.41 -23.88
C SER A 255 9.86 -28.92 -22.43
N LEU A 256 9.82 -29.83 -21.46
CA LEU A 256 9.78 -29.55 -20.02
C LEU A 256 11.16 -29.54 -19.38
N THR A 257 12.20 -30.03 -20.08
CA THR A 257 13.56 -30.12 -19.55
C THR A 257 14.22 -28.73 -19.62
N PRO A 258 14.63 -28.12 -18.49
CA PRO A 258 15.30 -26.81 -18.49
C PRO A 258 16.69 -26.90 -19.14
N ARG A 259 17.10 -25.83 -19.84
CA ARG A 259 18.45 -25.74 -20.44
C ARG A 259 19.54 -25.46 -19.41
N LEU A 260 19.18 -24.79 -18.31
CA LEU A 260 20.08 -24.52 -17.19
C LEU A 260 19.54 -25.19 -15.92
N THR A 261 20.44 -25.85 -15.18
CA THR A 261 20.15 -26.45 -13.88
C THR A 261 19.58 -25.42 -12.92
N ASP A 262 18.51 -25.76 -12.21
CA ASP A 262 17.79 -24.90 -11.26
C ASP A 262 17.04 -23.68 -11.86
N TRP A 263 16.98 -23.56 -13.19
CA TRP A 263 16.30 -22.43 -13.86
C TRP A 263 15.13 -22.92 -14.74
N PRO A 264 13.95 -23.20 -14.17
CA PRO A 264 12.84 -23.85 -14.87
C PRO A 264 12.28 -23.06 -16.05
N HIS A 265 12.41 -21.73 -16.05
CA HIS A 265 11.95 -20.86 -17.13
C HIS A 265 12.82 -20.94 -18.39
N THR A 266 13.93 -21.69 -18.35
CA THR A 266 14.80 -21.91 -19.51
C THR A 266 14.36 -23.10 -20.37
N ALA A 267 13.29 -23.80 -20.01
CA ALA A 267 12.74 -24.91 -20.77
C ALA A 267 12.14 -24.43 -22.11
N PRO A 268 12.30 -25.17 -23.23
CA PRO A 268 11.86 -24.75 -24.57
C PRO A 268 10.40 -24.32 -24.67
N ARG A 269 9.51 -24.92 -23.85
CA ARG A 269 8.09 -24.57 -23.82
C ARG A 269 7.82 -23.09 -23.49
N TYR A 270 8.74 -22.42 -22.81
CA TYR A 270 8.58 -21.02 -22.44
C TYR A 270 9.21 -20.05 -23.43
N ASP A 271 9.87 -20.51 -24.50
CA ASP A 271 10.65 -19.65 -25.41
C ASP A 271 9.84 -18.52 -26.05
N GLU A 272 8.57 -18.79 -26.39
CA GLU A 272 7.69 -17.75 -26.92
C GLU A 272 7.34 -16.69 -25.86
N LEU A 273 7.21 -17.09 -24.60
CA LEU A 273 6.88 -16.21 -23.49
C LEU A 273 8.10 -15.45 -22.95
N THR A 274 9.29 -16.05 -23.02
CA THR A 274 10.55 -15.49 -22.51
C THR A 274 11.37 -14.77 -23.60
N ARG A 275 10.86 -14.69 -24.82
CA ARG A 275 11.47 -13.91 -25.91
C ARG A 275 11.76 -12.47 -25.42
N PRO A 276 13.01 -12.00 -25.46
CA PRO A 276 13.34 -10.64 -25.04
C PRO A 276 12.58 -9.60 -25.86
N VAL A 277 11.77 -8.78 -25.20
CA VAL A 277 11.02 -7.68 -25.81
C VAL A 277 11.74 -6.33 -25.69
N ASP A 278 12.68 -6.22 -24.76
CA ASP A 278 13.48 -5.03 -24.50
C ASP A 278 14.87 -5.46 -24.01
N ALA A 279 15.91 -4.72 -24.40
CA ALA A 279 17.28 -4.99 -23.98
C ALA A 279 17.58 -4.30 -22.64
N PRO A 280 18.40 -4.90 -21.75
CA PRO A 280 18.86 -4.21 -20.54
C PRO A 280 19.63 -2.94 -20.89
N ARG A 281 19.18 -1.79 -20.40
CA ARG A 281 19.83 -0.49 -20.63
C ARG A 281 20.22 0.19 -19.33
N LEU A 282 21.16 1.13 -19.38
CA LEU A 282 21.52 1.94 -18.21
C LEU A 282 20.47 3.02 -17.97
N ALA A 283 19.47 2.70 -17.15
CA ALA A 283 18.36 3.61 -16.87
C ALA A 283 18.70 4.65 -15.78
N ALA A 284 19.56 4.28 -14.83
CA ALA A 284 20.03 5.19 -13.78
C ALA A 284 21.46 4.85 -13.38
N CYS A 285 22.33 5.86 -13.32
CA CYS A 285 23.66 5.77 -12.73
C CYS A 285 23.78 6.82 -11.64
N ILE A 286 24.41 6.46 -10.51
CA ILE A 286 24.51 7.30 -9.33
C ILE A 286 25.95 7.23 -8.82
N ASP A 287 26.61 8.39 -8.67
CA ASP A 287 27.89 8.51 -7.97
C ASP A 287 27.65 9.01 -6.54
N MET A 288 27.97 8.19 -5.54
CA MET A 288 27.85 8.54 -4.14
C MET A 288 29.09 8.08 -3.37
N ARG A 289 29.69 9.01 -2.60
CA ARG A 289 30.77 8.73 -1.65
C ARG A 289 31.92 7.91 -2.26
N GLY A 290 32.30 8.24 -3.51
CA GLY A 290 33.41 7.60 -4.22
C GLY A 290 33.08 6.27 -4.91
N LYS A 291 31.83 5.83 -4.91
CA LYS A 291 31.36 4.64 -5.63
C LYS A 291 30.26 5.03 -6.61
N CYS A 292 30.47 4.69 -7.89
CA CYS A 292 29.49 4.90 -8.94
C CYS A 292 28.87 3.56 -9.35
N THR A 293 27.54 3.45 -9.27
CA THR A 293 26.79 2.25 -9.66
C THR A 293 25.68 2.58 -10.66
N CYS A 294 25.44 1.65 -11.59
CA CYS A 294 24.38 1.76 -12.59
C CYS A 294 23.34 0.65 -12.43
N TYR A 295 22.11 0.96 -12.84
CA TYR A 295 20.94 0.10 -12.72
C TYR A 295 20.19 0.00 -14.05
N THR A 296 19.58 -1.17 -14.29
CA THR A 296 18.69 -1.40 -15.42
C THR A 296 17.34 -0.70 -15.26
N GLN A 297 16.52 -0.67 -16.31
CA GLN A 297 15.15 -0.17 -16.27
C GLN A 297 14.24 -0.90 -15.26
N GLN A 298 14.64 -2.09 -14.80
CA GLN A 298 13.94 -2.86 -13.76
C GLN A 298 14.55 -2.66 -12.36
N GLY A 299 15.56 -1.80 -12.22
CA GLY A 299 16.23 -1.53 -10.94
C GLY A 299 17.28 -2.57 -10.54
N THR A 300 17.71 -3.43 -11.46
CA THR A 300 18.78 -4.43 -11.21
C THR A 300 20.15 -3.77 -11.34
N LEU A 301 21.06 -4.05 -10.40
CA LEU A 301 22.44 -3.57 -10.47
C LEU A 301 23.15 -4.16 -11.71
N VAL A 302 23.90 -3.33 -12.44
CA VAL A 302 24.71 -3.76 -13.60
C VAL A 302 26.18 -3.81 -13.20
N PRO A 303 26.69 -4.97 -12.73
CA PRO A 303 28.05 -5.07 -12.20
C PRO A 303 29.15 -4.99 -13.27
N SER A 304 28.80 -5.19 -14.55
CA SER A 304 29.74 -5.13 -15.67
C SER A 304 30.19 -3.70 -16.03
N VAL A 305 29.51 -2.66 -15.51
CA VAL A 305 29.86 -1.26 -15.78
C VAL A 305 30.98 -0.82 -14.84
N SER A 306 32.10 -0.38 -15.41
CA SER A 306 33.22 0.16 -14.65
C SER A 306 32.90 1.51 -13.99
N GLN A 307 33.64 1.88 -12.95
CA GLN A 307 33.43 3.18 -12.28
C GLN A 307 33.65 4.38 -13.22
N SER A 308 34.61 4.30 -14.15
CA SER A 308 34.87 5.39 -15.11
C SER A 308 33.71 5.54 -16.10
N THR A 309 33.20 4.42 -16.63
CA THR A 309 32.02 4.40 -17.52
C THR A 309 30.78 4.94 -16.79
N CYS A 310 30.54 4.52 -15.55
CA CYS A 310 29.43 5.01 -14.75
C CYS A 310 29.49 6.55 -14.57
N ARG A 311 30.66 7.10 -14.25
CA ARG A 311 30.85 8.56 -14.11
C ARG A 311 30.64 9.31 -15.42
N GLN A 312 31.06 8.73 -16.55
CA GLN A 312 30.78 9.30 -17.86
C GLN A 312 29.27 9.33 -18.14
N VAL A 313 28.55 8.26 -17.82
CA VAL A 313 27.09 8.21 -17.96
C VAL A 313 26.39 9.21 -17.04
N VAL A 314 26.85 9.38 -15.79
CA VAL A 314 26.32 10.41 -14.88
C VAL A 314 26.53 11.82 -15.45
N LYS A 315 27.69 12.08 -16.07
CA LYS A 315 28.05 13.41 -16.58
C LYS A 315 27.39 13.75 -17.92
N TYR A 316 27.34 12.79 -18.85
CA TYR A 316 26.94 13.00 -20.25
C TYR A 316 25.63 12.32 -20.64
N GLY A 317 25.09 11.45 -19.79
CA GLY A 317 23.94 10.62 -20.09
C GLY A 317 24.32 9.32 -20.82
N TYR A 318 23.34 8.45 -20.97
CA TYR A 318 23.42 7.22 -21.76
C TYR A 318 22.45 7.34 -22.93
N PHE A 319 22.97 7.16 -24.15
CA PHE A 319 22.14 7.13 -25.35
C PHE A 319 21.72 5.68 -25.62
N ASP A 320 20.43 5.48 -25.82
CA ASP A 320 19.82 4.21 -26.18
C ASP A 320 19.36 4.31 -27.64
N ASP A 321 20.04 3.56 -28.51
CA ASP A 321 19.85 3.58 -29.96
C ASP A 321 18.69 2.70 -30.46
N TRP A 322 18.04 1.92 -29.58
CA TRP A 322 16.92 1.04 -29.93
C TRP A 322 15.59 1.44 -29.29
N SER A 323 15.58 2.34 -28.30
CA SER A 323 14.35 2.86 -27.72
C SER A 323 13.64 3.81 -28.70
N GLY A 324 12.53 3.35 -29.29
CA GLY A 324 11.70 4.11 -30.24
C GLY A 324 10.97 5.34 -29.66
N SER A 325 11.28 5.75 -28.42
CA SER A 325 10.75 6.94 -27.79
C SER A 325 11.90 7.89 -27.46
N GLY A 326 12.03 8.99 -28.20
CA GLY A 326 12.89 10.12 -27.85
C GLY A 326 12.45 10.73 -26.50
N GLY A 327 12.90 10.11 -25.41
CA GLY A 327 12.56 10.48 -24.04
C GLY A 327 13.57 11.47 -23.50
N GLY A 328 13.37 12.75 -23.80
CA GLY A 328 14.13 13.84 -23.19
C GLY A 328 14.07 13.73 -21.66
N SER A 329 15.22 13.43 -21.05
CA SER A 329 15.44 13.55 -19.62
C SER A 329 15.14 14.99 -19.20
N LYS A 330 14.00 15.21 -18.52
CA LYS A 330 13.72 16.46 -17.80
C LYS A 330 14.75 16.61 -16.68
N ARG A 331 15.83 17.28 -17.00
CA ARG A 331 16.88 17.67 -16.07
C ARG A 331 16.28 18.69 -15.09
N SER A 332 16.01 18.30 -13.85
CA SER A 332 15.75 19.26 -12.79
C SER A 332 17.03 20.04 -12.55
N ARG A 333 17.08 21.30 -12.97
CA ARG A 333 18.11 22.24 -12.55
C ARG A 333 17.95 22.42 -11.03
N ARG A 334 18.85 21.83 -10.24
CA ARG A 334 19.15 22.34 -8.91
C ARG A 334 19.94 23.63 -9.13
N GLY A 335 19.44 24.73 -8.58
CA GLY A 335 20.10 26.02 -8.62
C GLY A 335 21.43 25.96 -7.89
N ASP A 336 22.48 26.33 -8.60
CA ASP A 336 23.67 26.94 -8.01
C ASP A 336 23.41 28.45 -8.09
N ASP A 337 22.90 29.02 -7.00
CA ASP A 337 23.01 30.43 -6.69
C ASP A 337 23.85 30.53 -5.43
N ASP A 338 25.18 30.55 -5.59
CA ASP A 338 26.06 31.13 -4.58
C ASP A 338 26.90 32.22 -5.25
N ALA A 339 26.72 33.40 -4.69
CA ALA A 339 27.08 34.69 -5.23
C ALA A 339 28.59 34.89 -5.37
N ALA A 340 28.93 35.63 -6.44
CA ALA A 340 30.17 36.37 -6.54
C ALA A 340 30.32 37.33 -5.35
N GLY A 341 31.49 37.28 -4.72
CA GLY A 341 31.96 38.24 -3.73
C GLY A 341 33.47 38.40 -3.88
N GLU A 342 33.87 39.35 -4.70
CA GLU A 342 35.24 39.84 -4.79
C GLU A 342 35.70 40.41 -3.43
N GLY A 343 36.91 40.06 -3.02
CA GLY A 343 37.53 40.59 -1.81
C GLY A 343 39.02 40.26 -1.76
N SER A 344 39.85 41.13 -2.33
CA SER A 344 41.31 41.08 -2.27
C SER A 344 41.85 41.06 -0.82
N PRO A 345 43.00 40.41 -0.55
CA PRO A 345 43.57 40.34 0.79
C PRO A 345 44.45 41.56 1.08
N SER A 346 44.08 42.34 2.10
CA SER A 346 44.92 43.36 2.71
C SER A 346 45.70 42.74 3.88
N SER A 347 47.01 42.59 3.68
CA SER A 347 47.98 42.29 4.73
C SER A 347 48.34 43.55 5.54
N ARG A 348 48.60 43.35 6.84
CA ARG A 348 49.30 44.20 7.85
C ARG A 348 48.43 44.59 9.05
N ARG A 349 48.72 43.97 10.20
CA ARG A 349 49.39 44.61 11.34
C ARG A 349 49.50 43.62 12.49
N GLY A 350 50.73 43.43 12.95
CA GLY A 350 51.08 42.74 14.18
C GLY A 350 52.46 43.20 14.59
N GLU A 351 52.54 44.42 15.13
CA GLU A 351 53.67 44.95 15.92
C GLU A 351 53.09 46.05 16.83
N GLY A 352 53.38 45.96 18.13
CA GLY A 352 52.99 46.93 19.17
C GLY A 352 52.27 46.28 20.34
#